data_AF-A0AAD8IJQ0-F1
#
_entry.id   AF-A0AAD8IJQ0-F1
#
_cell.length_a   1.000
_cell.length_b   1.000
_cell.length_c   1.000
_cell.angle_alpha   90.00
_cell.angle_beta   90.00
_cell.angle_gamma   90.00
#
_symmetry.space_group_name_H-M   'P 1'
#
loop_
_entity.id
_entity.type
_entity.pdbx_description
1 polymer ?
#
loop_
_entity_poly.entity_id
_entity_poly.type
_entity_poly.pdbx_seq_one_letter_code
_entity_poly.pdbx_strand_id
1 'polypeptide(L)'
;MAGQDNGPLLQFSPFQSAVDEGFWHRLSDMKLNHLGLDESPIPITGFYAPCSHSQVSNRLTLLRESFPSEPSAHSSNSPFSSGNRNKCSIPGVLYNTNTLESFKALDKQSLLEAEAKKVIHACSQFYSLI
;
A
#
# COMPACT_ATOMS: atom_id res chain seq x y z
N MET A 1 29.96 11.57 33.92
CA MET A 1 28.86 10.72 34.38
C MET A 1 27.75 10.81 33.33
N ALA A 2 27.66 9.84 32.43
CA ALA A 2 26.63 9.83 31.39
C ALA A 2 25.28 9.53 32.04
N GLY A 3 24.30 10.42 31.86
CA GLY A 3 22.95 10.22 32.36
C GLY A 3 22.36 8.96 31.74
N GLN A 4 21.93 8.03 32.59
CA GLN A 4 21.12 6.89 32.16
C GLN A 4 19.78 7.44 31.69
N ASP A 5 19.58 7.42 30.38
CA ASP A 5 18.32 7.75 29.73
C ASP A 5 17.33 6.59 30.00
N ASN A 6 16.71 6.60 31.19
CA ASN A 6 15.90 5.50 31.72
C ASN A 6 14.42 5.65 31.35
N GLY A 7 14.13 6.23 30.17
CA GLY A 7 12.77 6.37 29.64
C GLY A 7 12.23 5.03 29.12
N PRO A 8 10.89 4.81 29.17
CA PRO A 8 10.30 3.63 28.57
C PRO A 8 10.57 3.62 27.05
N LEU A 9 10.95 2.45 26.53
CA LEU A 9 11.18 2.26 25.09
C LEU A 9 9.91 2.58 24.30
N LEU A 10 10.01 3.43 23.28
CA LEU A 10 8.89 3.75 22.40
C LEU A 10 8.45 2.49 21.64
N GLN A 11 7.16 2.18 21.72
CA GLN A 11 6.54 1.05 21.02
C GLN A 11 5.51 1.57 20.01
N PHE A 12 5.38 0.86 18.89
CA PHE A 12 4.43 1.18 17.82
C PHE A 12 3.31 0.14 17.79
N SER A 13 2.08 0.59 17.58
CA SER A 13 0.94 -0.30 17.34
C SER A 13 0.98 -0.86 15.91
N PRO A 14 0.73 -2.16 15.69
CA PRO A 14 0.68 -2.75 14.35
C PRO A 14 -0.38 -2.09 13.47
N PHE A 15 0.00 -1.76 12.24
CA PHE A 15 -0.93 -1.20 11.26
C PHE A 15 -1.77 -2.32 10.61
N GLN A 16 -3.10 -2.19 10.68
CA GLN A 16 -4.02 -3.22 10.18
C GLN A 16 -4.44 -2.95 8.75
N SER A 17 -4.62 -4.01 7.96
CA SER A 17 -5.19 -3.95 6.62
C SER A 17 -6.62 -4.49 6.58
N ALA A 18 -7.39 -4.01 5.61
CA ALA A 18 -8.72 -4.51 5.24
C ALA A 18 -8.82 -4.52 3.71
N VAL A 19 -9.42 -5.55 3.14
CA VAL A 19 -9.59 -5.67 1.68
C VAL A 19 -11.07 -5.79 1.40
N ASP A 20 -11.60 -4.84 0.64
CA ASP A 20 -12.99 -4.83 0.23
C ASP A 20 -13.26 -5.92 -0.83
N GLU A 21 -14.49 -6.40 -0.90
CA GLU A 21 -14.90 -7.41 -1.87
C GLU A 21 -14.63 -6.96 -3.32
N GLY A 22 -14.88 -5.68 -3.62
CA GLY A 22 -14.68 -5.10 -4.95
C GLY A 22 -13.23 -5.16 -5.42
N PHE A 23 -12.26 -5.21 -4.50
CA PHE A 23 -10.85 -5.41 -4.84
C PHE A 23 -10.62 -6.79 -5.46
N TRP A 24 -11.16 -7.85 -4.86
CA TRP A 24 -10.98 -9.23 -5.35
C TRP A 24 -11.66 -9.46 -6.69
N HIS A 25 -12.86 -8.90 -6.86
CA HIS A 25 -13.57 -8.94 -8.16
C HIS A 25 -12.74 -8.29 -9.25
N ARG A 26 -12.17 -7.10 -8.98
CA ARG A 26 -11.34 -6.40 -9.95
C ARG A 26 -10.01 -7.11 -10.22
N LEU A 27 -9.37 -7.66 -9.21
CA LEU A 27 -8.14 -8.44 -9.37
C LEU A 27 -8.39 -9.67 -10.27
N SER A 28 -9.51 -10.36 -10.06
CA SER A 28 -9.88 -11.55 -10.84
C SER A 28 -10.17 -11.20 -12.30
N ASP A 29 -10.95 -10.14 -12.53
CA ASP A 29 -11.24 -9.59 -13.86
C ASP A 29 -9.95 -9.22 -14.61
N MET A 30 -9.05 -8.47 -13.95
CA MET A 30 -7.78 -8.07 -14.53
C MET A 30 -6.85 -9.26 -14.80
N LYS A 31 -6.82 -10.25 -13.89
CA LYS A 31 -5.97 -11.43 -14.03
C LYS A 31 -6.39 -12.30 -15.21
N LEU A 32 -7.70 -12.49 -15.40
CA LEU A 32 -8.23 -13.32 -16.47
C LEU A 32 -8.22 -12.62 -17.84
N ASN A 33 -8.57 -11.33 -17.88
CA ASN A 33 -8.80 -10.63 -19.15
C ASN A 33 -7.57 -9.90 -19.69
N HIS A 34 -6.62 -9.50 -18.83
CA HIS A 34 -5.49 -8.65 -19.24
C HIS A 34 -4.12 -9.25 -18.94
N LEU A 35 -3.91 -9.75 -17.71
CA LEU A 35 -2.57 -10.20 -17.27
C LEU A 35 -2.23 -11.62 -17.72
N GLY A 36 -3.23 -12.52 -17.70
CA GLY A 36 -3.01 -13.94 -17.97
C GLY A 36 -1.96 -14.53 -17.02
N LEU A 37 -0.85 -15.03 -17.59
CA LEU A 37 0.26 -15.62 -16.82
C LEU A 37 1.26 -14.60 -16.28
N ASP A 38 1.11 -13.31 -16.59
CA ASP A 38 2.02 -12.28 -16.09
C ASP A 38 1.94 -12.16 -14.55
N GLU A 39 3.09 -12.25 -13.90
CA GLU A 39 3.28 -12.09 -12.45
C GLU A 39 4.04 -10.79 -12.11
N SER A 40 4.17 -9.89 -13.09
CA SER A 40 4.84 -8.61 -12.88
C SER A 40 4.17 -7.79 -11.76
N PRO A 41 4.95 -7.05 -10.95
CA PRO A 41 4.40 -6.27 -9.84
C PRO A 41 3.45 -5.18 -10.32
N ILE A 42 2.27 -5.08 -9.68
CA ILE A 42 1.22 -4.15 -10.09
C ILE A 42 1.18 -2.96 -9.14
N PRO A 43 1.32 -1.71 -9.61
CA PRO A 43 1.14 -0.55 -8.75
C PRO A 43 -0.33 -0.46 -8.31
N ILE A 44 -0.55 -0.32 -7.01
CA ILE A 44 -1.88 -0.14 -6.42
C ILE A 44 -1.89 1.06 -5.47
N THR A 45 -3.08 1.57 -5.18
CA THR A 45 -3.29 2.66 -4.21
C THR A 45 -4.11 2.15 -3.04
N GLY A 46 -3.55 2.19 -1.83
CA GLY A 46 -4.28 1.93 -0.60
C GLY A 46 -4.89 3.22 -0.04
N PHE A 47 -5.95 3.06 0.76
CA PHE A 47 -6.63 4.20 1.38
C PHE A 47 -6.69 4.00 2.89
N TYR A 48 -6.29 5.01 3.65
CA TYR A 48 -6.50 5.03 5.10
C TYR A 48 -7.07 6.40 5.51
N ALA A 49 -7.56 6.51 6.73
CA ALA A 49 -7.93 7.81 7.29
C ALA A 49 -7.38 7.96 8.71
N PRO A 50 -7.33 9.20 9.23
CA PRO A 50 -7.13 9.42 10.66
C PRO A 50 -8.17 8.63 11.48
N CYS A 51 -7.78 8.15 12.66
CA CYS A 51 -8.70 7.48 13.57
C CYS A 51 -9.79 8.47 14.02
N SER A 52 -11.04 8.17 13.71
CA SER A 52 -12.20 8.97 14.11
C SER A 52 -12.82 8.51 15.44
N HIS A 53 -12.32 7.41 16.01
CA HIS A 53 -12.84 6.82 17.25
C HIS A 53 -11.71 6.33 18.16
N SER A 54 -11.83 6.56 19.47
CA SER A 54 -10.80 6.23 20.46
C SER A 54 -10.58 4.74 20.68
N GLN A 55 -11.61 3.92 20.41
CA GLN A 55 -11.57 2.47 20.62
C GLN A 55 -11.30 1.65 19.35
N VAL A 56 -11.32 2.27 18.17
CA VAL A 56 -11.17 1.56 16.89
C VAL A 56 -10.08 2.25 16.08
N SER A 57 -8.96 1.56 15.92
CA SER A 57 -7.90 2.00 15.01
C SER A 57 -8.37 1.92 13.57
N ASN A 58 -8.01 2.93 12.77
CA ASN A 58 -8.28 2.90 11.35
C ASN A 58 -7.37 1.88 10.64
N ARG A 59 -7.81 1.41 9.47
CA ARG A 59 -7.14 0.37 8.70
C ARG A 59 -6.75 0.88 7.33
N LEU A 60 -5.66 0.34 6.79
CA LEU A 60 -5.36 0.45 5.37
C LEU A 60 -6.38 -0.38 4.59
N THR A 61 -7.25 0.28 3.84
CA THR A 61 -8.29 -0.37 3.06
C THR A 61 -7.89 -0.40 1.59
N LEU A 62 -7.99 -1.58 0.98
CA LEU A 62 -7.90 -1.77 -0.47
C LEU A 62 -9.32 -1.87 -1.04
N LEU A 63 -9.58 -1.11 -2.09
CA LEU A 63 -10.90 -0.97 -2.73
C LEU A 63 -10.81 -1.36 -4.20
N ARG A 64 -11.95 -1.39 -4.90
CA ARG A 64 -11.97 -1.58 -6.35
C ARG A 64 -11.11 -0.54 -7.08
N GLU A 65 -11.12 0.71 -6.59
CA GLU A 65 -10.37 1.84 -7.16
C GLU A 65 -8.89 1.83 -6.77
N SER A 66 -8.42 0.80 -6.06
CA SER A 66 -6.99 0.63 -5.76
C SER A 66 -6.17 0.29 -7.00
N PHE A 67 -6.79 -0.26 -8.05
CA PHE A 67 -6.13 -0.54 -9.32
C PHE A 67 -6.13 0.70 -10.23
N PRO A 68 -5.11 0.86 -11.10
CA PRO A 68 -5.09 1.95 -12.06
C PRO A 68 -6.31 1.87 -12.98
N SER A 69 -6.96 3.02 -13.19
CA SER A 69 -8.02 3.14 -14.19
C SER A 69 -7.41 3.03 -15.60
N GLU A 70 -8.08 2.30 -16.48
CA GLU A 70 -7.77 2.29 -17.91
C GLU A 70 -7.79 3.74 -18.45
N PRO A 71 -6.88 4.12 -19.36
CA PRO A 71 -6.75 5.49 -19.86
C PRO A 71 -7.96 5.99 -20.68
N SER A 72 -8.99 5.16 -20.89
CA SER A 72 -10.20 5.49 -21.64
C SER A 72 -11.34 5.99 -20.75
N ALA A 73 -11.13 7.12 -20.07
CA ALA A 73 -12.25 7.95 -19.64
C ALA A 73 -11.76 9.38 -19.47
N HIS A 74 -12.34 10.28 -20.24
CA HIS A 74 -12.26 11.72 -20.03
C HIS A 74 -12.74 12.05 -18.61
N SER A 75 -11.82 12.00 -17.66
CA SER A 75 -12.02 12.45 -16.30
C SER A 75 -10.74 13.21 -15.98
N SER A 76 -10.88 14.52 -15.93
CA SER A 76 -9.90 15.47 -15.41
C SER A 76 -9.68 15.24 -13.91
N ASN A 77 -9.30 14.03 -13.53
CA ASN A 77 -8.89 13.70 -12.18
C ASN A 77 -7.37 13.68 -12.24
N SER A 78 -6.76 14.75 -11.75
CA SER A 78 -5.33 14.70 -11.46
C SER A 78 -5.05 13.46 -10.59
N PRO A 79 -3.86 12.86 -10.66
CA PRO A 79 -3.50 11.73 -9.79
C PRO A 79 -3.58 12.06 -8.27
N PHE A 80 -3.88 13.32 -7.93
CA PHE A 80 -4.04 13.85 -6.58
C PHE A 80 -5.48 14.32 -6.24
N SER A 81 -6.44 14.20 -7.16
CA SER A 81 -7.78 14.79 -7.00
C SER A 81 -8.89 13.74 -6.91
N SER A 82 -8.94 13.03 -5.79
CA SER A 82 -10.21 12.69 -5.11
C SER A 82 -9.96 12.15 -3.68
N GLY A 83 -9.01 12.75 -2.96
CA GLY A 83 -8.90 12.52 -1.53
C GLY A 83 -10.11 13.16 -0.85
N ASN A 84 -11.17 12.39 -0.59
CA ASN A 84 -12.13 12.76 0.43
C ASN A 84 -11.32 13.11 1.70
N ARG A 85 -11.70 14.14 2.47
CA ARG A 85 -11.02 14.51 3.73
C ARG A 85 -10.78 13.31 4.66
N ASN A 86 -11.55 12.23 4.47
CA ASN A 86 -11.45 10.96 5.20
C ASN A 86 -10.75 9.83 4.41
N LYS A 87 -9.97 10.12 3.38
CA LYS A 87 -9.25 9.13 2.56
C LYS A 87 -7.90 9.68 2.09
N CYS A 88 -6.84 9.30 2.80
CA CYS A 88 -5.46 9.51 2.42
C CYS A 88 -5.02 8.34 1.51
N SER A 89 -4.59 8.67 0.29
CA SER A 89 -4.05 7.71 -0.66
C SER A 89 -2.59 7.38 -0.33
N ILE A 90 -2.26 6.09 -0.27
CA ILE A 90 -0.90 5.58 -0.08
C ILE A 90 -0.51 4.76 -1.31
N PRO A 91 0.64 5.05 -1.96
CA PRO A 91 1.14 4.21 -3.04
C PRO A 91 1.59 2.84 -2.51
N GLY A 92 1.30 1.78 -3.24
CA GLY A 92 1.69 0.41 -2.91
C GLY A 92 1.93 -0.44 -4.15
N VAL A 93 2.37 -1.68 -3.92
CA VAL A 93 2.65 -2.66 -4.97
C VAL A 93 2.03 -4.00 -4.60
N LEU A 94 1.33 -4.61 -5.55
CA LEU A 94 0.75 -5.94 -5.43
C LEU A 94 1.62 -6.95 -6.17
N TYR A 95 2.08 -7.97 -5.44
CA TYR A 95 2.78 -9.12 -5.98
C TYR A 95 1.83 -10.31 -5.98
N ASN A 96 1.30 -10.68 -7.16
CA ASN A 96 0.36 -11.77 -7.32
C ASN A 96 0.98 -12.92 -8.12
N THR A 97 1.10 -14.09 -7.51
CA THR A 97 1.63 -15.28 -8.15
C THR A 97 0.50 -16.15 -8.72
N ASN A 98 0.81 -16.94 -9.76
CA ASN A 98 -0.13 -17.85 -10.41
C ASN A 98 -0.36 -19.13 -9.60
N THR A 99 0.67 -19.56 -8.86
CA THR A 99 0.66 -20.83 -8.12
C THR A 99 0.82 -20.60 -6.62
N LEU A 100 0.31 -21.53 -5.83
CA LEU A 100 0.47 -21.51 -4.38
C LEU A 100 1.91 -21.80 -3.98
N GLU A 101 2.60 -22.63 -4.75
CA GLU A 101 4.00 -23.00 -4.56
C GLU A 101 4.90 -21.78 -4.73
N SER A 102 4.71 -20.99 -5.79
CA SER A 102 5.46 -19.76 -5.97
C SER A 102 5.14 -18.70 -4.91
N PHE A 103 3.89 -18.64 -4.41
CA PHE A 103 3.54 -17.79 -3.26
C PHE A 103 4.31 -18.19 -1.99
N LYS A 104 4.44 -19.49 -1.73
CA LYS A 104 5.16 -20.02 -0.56
C LYS A 104 6.67 -19.85 -0.67
N ALA A 105 7.22 -19.98 -1.87
CA ALA A 105 8.63 -19.82 -2.17
C ALA A 105 9.08 -18.34 -2.24
N LEU A 106 8.13 -17.39 -2.25
CA LEU A 106 8.42 -15.98 -2.35
C LEU A 106 9.24 -15.50 -1.15
N ASP A 107 10.37 -14.83 -1.42
CA ASP A 107 11.21 -14.23 -0.39
C ASP A 107 10.58 -12.92 0.13
N LYS A 108 9.71 -13.08 1.13
CA LYS A 108 8.98 -11.98 1.76
C LYS A 108 9.90 -10.97 2.43
N GLN A 109 11.05 -11.41 2.94
CA GLN A 109 12.00 -10.52 3.61
C GLN A 109 12.69 -9.62 2.60
N SER A 110 13.23 -10.20 1.53
CA SER A 110 13.86 -9.41 0.46
C SER A 110 12.90 -8.42 -0.19
N LEU A 111 11.64 -8.81 -0.41
CA LEU A 111 10.61 -7.90 -0.91
C LEU A 111 10.32 -6.74 0.07
N LEU A 112 10.17 -7.05 1.36
CA LEU A 112 9.95 -6.03 2.38
C LEU A 112 11.12 -5.02 2.43
N GLU A 113 12.36 -5.53 2.40
CA GLU A 113 13.56 -4.70 2.39
C GLU A 113 13.66 -3.84 1.13
N ALA A 114 13.27 -4.39 -0.03
CA ALA A 114 13.24 -3.64 -1.28
C ALA A 114 12.24 -2.48 -1.25
N GLU A 115 11.02 -2.70 -0.74
CA GLU A 115 10.02 -1.63 -0.61
C GLU A 115 10.41 -0.60 0.47
N ALA A 116 10.98 -1.06 1.60
CA ALA A 116 11.46 -0.17 2.66
C ALA A 116 12.59 0.76 2.16
N LYS A 117 13.51 0.25 1.32
CA LYS A 117 14.55 1.06 0.68
C LYS A 117 13.98 2.20 -0.17
N LYS A 118 12.85 1.98 -0.86
CA LYS A 118 12.18 3.04 -1.63
C LYS A 118 11.70 4.18 -0.73
N VAL A 119 11.12 3.84 0.44
CA VAL A 119 10.67 4.82 1.42
C VAL A 119 11.86 5.61 1.98
N ILE A 120 12.93 4.93 2.39
CA ILE A 120 14.15 5.58 2.91
C ILE A 120 14.74 6.51 1.85
N HIS A 121 14.88 6.04 0.60
CA HIS A 121 15.39 6.85 -0.49
C HIS A 121 14.53 8.10 -0.73
N ALA A 122 13.20 7.96 -0.75
CA ALA A 122 12.29 9.10 -0.89
C ALA A 122 12.45 10.12 0.25
N CYS A 123 12.60 9.66 1.49
CA CYS A 123 12.87 10.53 2.64
C CYS A 123 14.23 11.24 2.54
N SER A 124 15.28 10.55 2.10
CA SER A 124 16.61 11.15 1.92
C SER A 124 16.65 12.22 0.83
N GLN A 125 15.94 11.99 -0.28
CA GLN A 125 15.80 12.98 -1.35
C GLN A 125 15.06 14.23 -0.85
N PHE A 126 13.99 14.05 -0.07
CA PHE A 126 13.27 15.17 0.53
C PHE A 126 14.17 16.03 1.44
N TYR A 127 15.03 15.39 2.24
CA TYR A 127 15.98 16.09 3.12
C TYR A 127 17.08 16.85 2.37
N SER A 128 17.40 16.46 1.14
CA SER A 128 18.41 17.12 0.31
C SER A 128 17.86 18.34 -0.45
N LEU A 129 16.53 18.51 -0.44
CA LEU A 129 15.79 19.60 -1.07
C LEU A 129 15.39 20.72 -0.09
N ILE A 130 15.65 20.53 1.20
CA ILE A 130 15.47 21.52 2.28
C ILE A 130 16.84 22.05 2.67
#